data_AF-A0A8T2M841-F1
#
_entry.id   AF-A0A8T2M841-F1
#
_cell.length_a   1.000
_cell.length_b   1.000
_cell.length_c   1.000
_cell.angle_alpha   90.00
_cell.angle_beta   90.00
_cell.angle_gamma   90.00
#
_symmetry.space_group_name_H-M   'P 1'
#
loop_
_entity.id
_entity.type
_entity.pdbx_description
1 polymer ?
#
loop_
_entity_poly.entity_id
_entity_poly.type
_entity_poly.pdbx_seq_one_letter_code
_entity_poly.pdbx_strand_id
1 'polypeptide(L)'
;MDVQLAQDHDYCVTPTTSAVTDALSDENEALRRRVQELEHRLETLQLQSHFGLHRLAGSDEDIRFYTRFASYKHLQAFWHLVEPAVKTRMVRITSSCAASANVSEPTQQRSTKLAPIDELLLFLMHLSVGLPLRDLANRFGIHRTTASRIIATWTHFLYHLLGSVRLWIPKEEVKAHLPPEFSAFPDTQVVLDCTEIFCQTPSSLVLQSEVFSTYKSHTTFKAM
;
A
#
# COMPACT_ATOMS: atom_id res chain seq x y z
N MET A 1 -30.81 -34.67 49.17
CA MET A 1 -29.69 -35.52 49.57
C MET A 1 -28.43 -34.73 49.29
N ASP A 2 -27.73 -34.45 50.37
CA ASP A 2 -26.63 -33.51 50.51
C ASP A 2 -25.44 -33.79 49.58
N VAL A 3 -24.84 -32.71 49.09
CA VAL A 3 -23.57 -32.73 48.36
C VAL A 3 -22.48 -33.12 49.36
N GLN A 4 -21.91 -34.31 49.21
CA GLN A 4 -20.73 -34.74 49.96
C GLN A 4 -19.56 -33.80 49.65
N LEU A 5 -19.29 -32.89 50.59
CA LEU A 5 -18.04 -32.14 50.66
C LEU A 5 -16.88 -33.14 50.81
N ALA A 6 -15.94 -33.08 49.88
CA ALA A 6 -14.72 -33.88 49.92
C ALA A 6 -13.98 -33.63 51.25
N GLN A 7 -13.49 -34.70 51.87
CA GLN A 7 -12.65 -34.60 53.07
C GLN A 7 -11.40 -33.78 52.76
N ASP A 8 -11.27 -32.64 53.42
CA ASP A 8 -10.03 -31.87 53.44
C ASP A 8 -8.95 -32.73 54.09
N HIS A 9 -7.99 -33.17 53.28
CA HIS A 9 -6.82 -33.87 53.77
C HIS A 9 -5.89 -32.83 54.41
N ASP A 10 -5.74 -32.91 55.74
CA ASP A 10 -4.82 -32.08 56.52
C ASP A 10 -3.37 -32.52 56.23
N TYR A 11 -2.79 -31.96 55.17
CA TYR A 11 -1.39 -32.16 54.83
C TYR A 11 -0.53 -31.40 55.84
N CYS A 12 0.16 -32.13 56.73
CA CYS A 12 1.16 -31.54 57.63
C CYS A 12 2.20 -30.73 56.82
N VAL A 13 2.13 -29.40 56.94
CA VAL A 13 3.13 -28.48 56.39
C VAL A 13 4.40 -28.63 57.23
N THR A 14 5.32 -29.49 56.78
CA THR A 14 6.65 -29.54 57.40
C THR A 14 7.46 -28.31 56.96
N PRO A 15 8.43 -27.82 57.76
CA PRO A 15 9.27 -26.69 57.38
C PRO A 15 9.94 -26.89 56.01
N THR A 16 10.27 -28.15 55.71
CA THR A 16 10.82 -28.59 54.43
C THR A 16 9.80 -28.48 53.29
N THR A 17 8.54 -28.85 53.52
CA THR A 17 7.46 -28.71 52.53
C THR A 17 7.16 -27.23 52.25
N SER A 18 7.12 -26.39 53.29
CA SER A 18 6.89 -24.93 53.16
C SER A 18 8.01 -24.27 52.34
N ALA A 19 9.28 -24.58 52.64
CA ALA A 19 10.41 -24.02 51.92
C ALA A 19 10.43 -24.45 50.44
N VAL A 20 10.01 -25.68 50.14
CA VAL A 20 9.90 -26.19 48.76
C VAL A 20 8.73 -25.52 48.02
N THR A 21 7.58 -25.32 48.68
CA THR A 21 6.44 -24.61 48.06
C THR A 21 6.74 -23.14 47.80
N ASP A 22 7.48 -22.48 48.69
CA ASP A 22 7.90 -21.09 48.51
C ASP A 22 8.88 -20.97 47.33
N ALA A 23 9.87 -21.86 47.25
CA ALA A 23 10.80 -21.91 46.13
C ALA A 23 10.10 -22.19 44.78
N LEU A 24 9.12 -23.10 44.77
CA LEU A 24 8.29 -23.39 43.57
C LEU A 24 7.37 -22.21 43.20
N SER A 25 6.89 -21.45 44.18
CA SER A 25 6.10 -20.25 43.95
C SER A 25 6.96 -19.15 43.33
N ASP A 26 8.16 -18.93 43.85
CA ASP A 26 9.14 -17.98 43.32
C ASP A 26 9.55 -18.34 41.88
N GLU A 27 9.78 -19.63 41.61
CA GLU A 27 10.10 -20.12 40.27
C GLU A 27 8.92 -19.92 39.29
N ASN A 28 7.69 -20.20 39.72
CA ASN A 28 6.50 -19.94 38.90
C ASN A 28 6.33 -18.45 38.58
N GLU A 29 6.60 -17.57 39.56
CA GLU A 29 6.52 -16.14 39.35
C GLU A 29 7.61 -15.66 38.39
N ALA A 30 8.83 -16.18 38.53
CA ALA A 30 9.94 -15.91 37.60
C ALA A 30 9.62 -16.38 36.17
N LEU A 31 9.05 -17.57 36.01
CA LEU A 31 8.62 -18.10 34.71
C LEU A 31 7.52 -17.24 34.08
N ARG A 32 6.52 -16.79 34.86
CA ARG A 32 5.46 -15.89 34.37
C ARG A 32 6.04 -14.56 33.89
N ARG A 33 6.98 -13.97 34.63
CA ARG A 33 7.69 -12.74 34.18
C ARG A 33 8.45 -13.00 32.87
N ARG A 34 9.11 -14.15 32.74
CA ARG A 34 9.86 -14.49 31.53
C ARG A 34 8.96 -14.70 30.31
N VAL A 35 7.78 -15.31 30.50
CA VAL A 35 6.78 -15.44 29.44
C VAL A 35 6.32 -14.06 28.97
N GLN A 36 5.94 -13.16 29.89
CA GLN A 36 5.54 -11.79 29.53
C GLN A 36 6.65 -11.02 28.79
N GLU A 37 7.90 -11.16 29.23
CA GLU A 37 9.04 -10.52 28.56
C GLU A 37 9.26 -11.08 27.15
N LEU A 38 9.16 -12.40 26.98
CA LEU A 38 9.30 -13.05 25.67
C LEU A 38 8.16 -12.70 24.73
N GLU A 39 6.92 -12.62 25.22
CA GLU A 39 5.76 -12.15 24.46
C GLU A 39 5.97 -10.71 23.98
N HIS A 40 6.41 -9.82 24.85
CA HIS A 40 6.72 -8.44 24.47
C HIS A 40 7.87 -8.35 23.45
N ARG A 41 8.91 -9.17 23.61
CA ARG A 41 10.01 -9.27 22.63
C ARG A 41 9.52 -9.81 21.28
N LEU A 42 8.59 -10.76 21.27
CA LEU A 42 8.00 -11.28 20.03
C LEU A 42 7.13 -10.23 19.33
N GLU A 43 6.29 -9.49 20.06
CA GLU A 43 5.50 -8.40 19.50
C GLU A 43 6.38 -7.30 18.90
N THR A 44 7.42 -6.88 19.63
CA THR A 44 8.37 -5.87 19.14
C THR A 44 9.12 -6.35 17.90
N LEU A 45 9.57 -7.62 17.88
CA LEU A 45 10.21 -8.22 16.70
C LEU A 45 9.23 -8.40 15.53
N GLN A 46 7.96 -8.73 15.77
CA GLN A 46 6.93 -8.81 14.73
C GLN A 46 6.61 -7.45 14.12
N LEU A 47 6.50 -6.41 14.95
CA LEU A 47 6.35 -5.02 14.48
C LEU A 47 7.55 -4.56 13.66
N GLN A 48 8.76 -5.04 13.99
CA GLN A 48 9.97 -4.79 13.22
C GLN A 48 10.10 -5.69 11.98
N SER A 49 9.42 -6.84 11.92
CA SER A 49 9.54 -7.79 10.80
C SER A 49 8.56 -7.48 9.66
N HIS A 50 7.38 -6.96 9.96
CA HIS A 50 6.40 -6.61 8.92
C HIS A 50 6.75 -5.26 8.27
N PHE A 51 7.10 -5.28 6.99
CA PHE A 51 7.20 -4.06 6.20
C PHE A 51 5.79 -3.58 5.83
N GLY A 52 5.47 -2.35 6.22
CA GLY A 52 4.18 -1.71 5.99
C GLY A 52 4.25 -0.21 6.21
N LEU A 53 3.14 0.50 5.99
CA LEU A 53 3.13 1.96 6.01
C LEU A 53 3.57 2.55 7.35
N HIS A 54 3.27 1.87 8.45
CA HIS A 54 3.69 2.29 9.79
C HIS A 54 5.21 2.51 9.89
N ARG A 55 6.03 1.73 9.16
CA ARG A 55 7.49 1.88 9.15
C ARG A 55 7.95 3.22 8.58
N LEU A 56 7.21 3.75 7.60
CA LEU A 56 7.55 4.99 6.90
C LEU A 56 6.88 6.22 7.53
N ALA A 57 5.92 6.02 8.43
CA ALA A 57 5.09 7.10 8.99
C ALA A 57 5.89 8.15 9.78
N GLY A 58 7.09 7.82 10.27
CA GLY A 58 7.97 8.74 11.00
C GLY A 58 8.85 9.65 10.13
N SER A 59 8.87 9.47 8.81
CA SER A 59 9.79 10.15 7.90
C SER A 59 9.07 10.61 6.63
N ASP A 60 8.83 11.92 6.53
CA ASP A 60 8.23 12.51 5.33
C ASP A 60 9.13 12.36 4.10
N GLU A 61 10.45 12.29 4.30
CA GLU A 61 11.42 12.02 3.25
C GLU A 61 11.22 10.61 2.67
N ASP A 62 11.08 9.60 3.53
CA ASP A 62 10.81 8.22 3.10
C ASP A 62 9.45 8.10 2.42
N ILE A 63 8.42 8.76 2.95
CA ILE A 63 7.10 8.81 2.30
C ILE A 63 7.23 9.41 0.90
N ARG A 64 7.93 10.53 0.76
CA ARG A 64 8.12 11.17 -0.55
C ARG A 64 8.90 10.30 -1.51
N PHE A 65 9.96 9.65 -1.03
CA PHE A 65 10.77 8.75 -1.84
C PHE A 65 9.95 7.57 -2.36
N TYR A 66 9.24 6.87 -1.47
CA TYR A 66 8.53 5.63 -1.80
C TYR A 66 7.15 5.82 -2.44
N THR A 67 6.50 6.97 -2.23
CA THR A 67 5.10 7.18 -2.66
C THR A 67 4.87 8.41 -3.53
N ARG A 68 5.87 9.29 -3.66
CA ARG A 68 5.79 10.62 -4.29
C ARG A 68 4.81 11.60 -3.66
N PHE A 69 4.11 11.23 -2.59
CA PHE A 69 3.36 12.19 -1.78
C PHE A 69 4.32 13.08 -0.99
N ALA A 70 3.98 14.36 -0.81
CA ALA A 70 4.86 15.32 -0.16
C ALA A 70 5.12 15.01 1.33
N SER A 71 4.17 14.37 2.02
CA SER A 71 4.30 13.96 3.42
C SER A 71 3.34 12.83 3.78
N TYR A 72 3.53 12.23 4.95
CA TYR A 72 2.63 11.21 5.50
C TYR A 72 1.17 11.68 5.55
N LYS A 73 0.97 12.95 5.95
CA LYS A 73 -0.37 13.58 6.03
C LYS A 73 -1.07 13.61 4.67
N HIS A 74 -0.35 13.93 3.59
CA HIS A 74 -0.93 13.96 2.25
C HIS A 74 -1.33 12.55 1.78
N LEU A 75 -0.49 11.55 2.05
CA LEU A 75 -0.81 10.16 1.75
C LEU A 75 -2.03 9.68 2.54
N GLN A 76 -2.13 10.01 3.83
CA GLN A 76 -3.29 9.67 4.64
C GLN A 76 -4.56 10.38 4.15
N ALA A 77 -4.49 11.66 3.77
CA ALA A 77 -5.63 12.37 3.20
C ALA A 77 -6.14 11.69 1.93
N PHE A 78 -5.22 11.27 1.04
CA PHE A 78 -5.57 10.47 -0.13
C PHE A 78 -6.17 9.11 0.25
N TRP A 79 -5.57 8.41 1.23
CA TRP A 79 -6.11 7.14 1.72
C TRP A 79 -7.55 7.28 2.21
N HIS A 80 -7.86 8.29 3.01
CA HIS A 80 -9.22 8.53 3.52
C HIS A 80 -10.24 8.81 2.42
N LEU A 81 -9.84 9.43 1.32
CA LEU A 81 -10.70 9.63 0.15
C LEU A 81 -11.01 8.28 -0.55
N VAL A 82 -10.03 7.39 -0.60
CA VAL A 82 -10.08 6.16 -1.40
C VAL A 82 -10.61 4.95 -0.61
N GLU A 83 -10.38 4.89 0.70
CA GLU A 83 -10.74 3.77 1.58
C GLU A 83 -12.22 3.34 1.47
N PRO A 84 -13.22 4.25 1.45
CA PRO A 84 -14.62 3.84 1.31
C PRO A 84 -14.90 3.15 -0.04
N ALA A 85 -14.25 3.61 -1.11
CA ALA A 85 -14.36 3.03 -2.44
C ALA A 85 -13.64 1.68 -2.54
N VAL A 86 -12.54 1.48 -1.81
CA VAL A 86 -11.83 0.19 -1.76
C VAL A 86 -12.75 -0.92 -1.24
N LYS A 87 -13.50 -0.65 -0.17
CA LYS A 87 -14.39 -1.65 0.44
C LYS A 87 -15.58 -2.01 -0.46
N THR A 88 -16.07 -1.05 -1.24
CA THR A 88 -17.34 -1.17 -1.98
C THR A 88 -17.17 -1.47 -3.47
N ARG A 89 -16.08 -1.02 -4.10
CA ARG A 89 -15.90 -1.02 -5.56
C ARG A 89 -14.68 -1.79 -6.06
N MET A 90 -13.76 -2.20 -5.16
CA MET A 90 -12.53 -2.89 -5.59
C MET A 90 -12.82 -4.34 -5.99
N VAL A 91 -12.62 -4.66 -7.27
CA VAL A 91 -12.69 -6.03 -7.80
C VAL A 91 -11.29 -6.63 -7.83
N ARG A 92 -11.04 -7.65 -7.01
CA ARG A 92 -9.71 -8.29 -6.91
C ARG A 92 -9.43 -9.23 -8.08
N ILE A 93 -8.29 -9.04 -8.73
CA ILE A 93 -7.85 -9.92 -9.83
C ILE A 93 -7.34 -11.25 -9.24
N THR A 94 -8.01 -12.35 -9.57
CA THR A 94 -7.64 -13.71 -9.14
C THR A 94 -7.27 -14.58 -10.33
N SER A 95 -6.54 -15.67 -10.09
CA SER A 95 -6.12 -16.61 -11.16
C SER A 95 -7.28 -17.25 -11.92
N SER A 96 -8.49 -17.27 -11.37
CA SER A 96 -9.69 -17.79 -12.05
C SER A 96 -10.25 -16.81 -13.09
N CYS A 97 -9.90 -15.53 -13.05
CA CYS A 97 -10.38 -14.54 -14.05
C CYS A 97 -9.60 -14.58 -15.38
N ALA A 98 -8.48 -15.30 -15.46
CA ALA A 98 -7.74 -15.46 -16.72
C ALA A 98 -8.27 -16.61 -17.61
N ALA A 99 -9.14 -17.49 -17.09
CA ALA A 99 -9.53 -18.72 -17.77
C ALA A 99 -11.04 -18.88 -18.06
N SER A 100 -11.93 -18.05 -17.50
CA SER A 100 -13.36 -18.13 -17.80
C SER A 100 -14.03 -16.77 -17.83
N ALA A 101 -14.32 -16.31 -19.06
CA ALA A 101 -15.42 -15.40 -19.30
C ALA A 101 -16.72 -16.19 -19.13
N ASN A 102 -17.22 -16.32 -17.89
CA ASN A 102 -18.62 -16.65 -17.60
C ASN A 102 -18.95 -16.59 -16.10
N VAL A 103 -20.05 -15.90 -15.80
CA VAL A 103 -20.92 -15.94 -14.60
C VAL A 103 -20.46 -15.24 -13.31
N SER A 104 -21.13 -14.11 -13.09
CA SER A 104 -21.68 -13.52 -11.88
C SER A 104 -21.83 -14.44 -10.65
N GLU A 105 -20.92 -14.31 -9.68
CA GLU A 105 -21.12 -14.69 -8.28
C GLU A 105 -20.31 -13.70 -7.43
N PRO A 106 -20.88 -13.05 -6.40
CA PRO A 106 -20.14 -12.15 -5.52
C PRO A 106 -19.19 -13.00 -4.67
N THR A 107 -17.99 -13.24 -5.20
CA THR A 107 -16.99 -14.05 -4.53
C THR A 107 -16.64 -13.37 -3.21
N GLN A 108 -16.94 -14.05 -2.09
CA GLN A 108 -16.50 -13.67 -0.76
C GLN A 108 -15.05 -13.22 -0.83
N GLN A 109 -14.79 -11.95 -0.49
CA GLN A 109 -13.46 -11.37 -0.47
C GLN A 109 -12.59 -12.22 0.46
N ARG A 110 -11.76 -13.11 -0.12
CA ARG A 110 -10.74 -13.84 0.65
C ARG A 110 -9.91 -12.80 1.39
N SER A 111 -9.73 -13.02 2.70
CA SER A 111 -8.88 -12.18 3.53
C SER A 111 -7.50 -12.06 2.88
N THR A 112 -7.12 -10.83 2.55
CA THR A 112 -5.80 -10.54 2.02
C THR A 112 -4.78 -10.66 3.14
N LYS A 113 -3.58 -11.17 2.86
CA LYS A 113 -2.49 -11.23 3.85
C LYS A 113 -2.01 -9.83 4.28
N LEU A 114 -2.35 -8.80 3.52
CA LEU A 114 -1.98 -7.41 3.76
C LEU A 114 -3.22 -6.56 3.96
N ALA A 115 -3.09 -5.54 4.81
CA ALA A 115 -4.09 -4.50 4.93
C ALA A 115 -4.16 -3.71 3.61
N PRO A 116 -5.34 -3.24 3.18
CA PRO A 116 -5.49 -2.49 1.94
C PRO A 116 -4.55 -1.27 1.82
N ILE A 117 -4.24 -0.60 2.93
CA ILE A 117 -3.30 0.53 2.93
C ILE A 117 -1.85 0.11 2.63
N ASP A 118 -1.44 -1.09 3.06
CA ASP A 118 -0.13 -1.65 2.73
C ASP A 118 -0.07 -2.18 1.31
N GLU A 119 -1.20 -2.66 0.78
CA GLU A 119 -1.33 -2.99 -0.65
C GLU A 119 -1.19 -1.74 -1.52
N LEU A 120 -1.80 -0.62 -1.12
CA LEU A 120 -1.63 0.67 -1.78
C LEU A 120 -0.16 1.11 -1.71
N LEU A 121 0.49 0.98 -0.54
CA LEU A 121 1.92 1.31 -0.41
C LEU A 121 2.77 0.47 -1.38
N LEU A 122 2.53 -0.84 -1.46
CA LEU A 122 3.24 -1.72 -2.40
C LEU A 122 3.08 -1.23 -3.84
N PHE A 123 1.86 -0.90 -4.24
CA PHE A 123 1.57 -0.35 -5.57
C PHE A 123 2.29 0.97 -5.82
N LEU A 124 2.26 1.90 -4.85
CA LEU A 124 2.93 3.20 -4.96
C LEU A 124 4.45 3.04 -5.04
N MET A 125 5.06 2.13 -4.27
CA MET A 125 6.49 1.84 -4.35
C MET A 125 6.89 1.29 -5.72
N HIS A 126 6.03 0.47 -6.32
CA HIS A 126 6.24 -0.06 -7.66
C HIS A 126 6.27 1.07 -8.71
N LEU A 127 5.33 2.01 -8.65
CA LEU A 127 5.27 3.13 -9.61
C LEU A 127 6.33 4.21 -9.33
N SER A 128 6.59 4.50 -8.06
CA SER A 128 7.42 5.62 -7.63
C SER A 128 8.89 5.31 -7.80
N VAL A 129 9.35 4.15 -7.31
CA VAL A 129 10.78 3.80 -7.29
C VAL A 129 11.10 2.77 -8.37
N GLY A 130 10.09 2.14 -8.99
CA GLY A 130 10.31 1.09 -9.97
C GLY A 130 10.76 -0.23 -9.35
N LEU A 131 10.41 -0.49 -8.09
CA LEU A 131 10.89 -1.69 -7.40
C LEU A 131 10.39 -2.97 -8.11
N PRO A 132 11.28 -3.96 -8.33
CA PRO A 132 10.90 -5.20 -8.99
C PRO A 132 10.00 -6.05 -8.09
N LEU A 133 9.11 -6.83 -8.71
CA LEU A 133 8.14 -7.69 -8.00
C LEU A 133 8.80 -8.62 -6.98
N ARG A 134 10.03 -9.08 -7.23
CA ARG A 134 10.78 -9.94 -6.30
C ARG A 134 11.14 -9.21 -5.01
N ASP A 135 11.53 -7.94 -5.11
CA ASP A 135 11.89 -7.12 -3.95
C ASP A 135 10.65 -6.77 -3.12
N LEU A 136 9.57 -6.34 -3.79
CA LEU A 136 8.29 -6.08 -3.14
C LEU A 136 7.74 -7.32 -2.43
N ALA A 137 7.80 -8.48 -3.08
CA ALA A 137 7.39 -9.75 -2.49
C ALA A 137 8.16 -10.06 -1.20
N ASN A 138 9.49 -9.88 -1.22
CA ASN A 138 10.34 -10.11 -0.06
C ASN A 138 10.03 -9.12 1.08
N ARG A 139 9.95 -7.81 0.78
CA ARG A 139 9.68 -6.77 1.78
C ARG A 139 8.36 -7.04 2.51
N PHE A 140 7.28 -7.26 1.77
CA PHE A 140 5.95 -7.44 2.33
C PHE A 140 5.65 -8.87 2.79
N GLY A 141 6.61 -9.81 2.69
CA GLY A 141 6.41 -11.20 3.12
C GLY A 141 5.33 -11.95 2.35
N ILE A 142 5.15 -11.63 1.07
CA ILE A 142 4.13 -12.23 0.19
C ILE A 142 4.75 -12.93 -1.01
N HIS A 143 3.98 -13.78 -1.69
CA HIS A 143 4.43 -14.38 -2.95
C HIS A 143 4.50 -13.34 -4.08
N ARG A 144 5.46 -13.53 -5.01
CA ARG A 144 5.61 -12.69 -6.22
C ARG A 144 4.33 -12.60 -7.06
N THR A 145 3.59 -13.71 -7.16
CA THR A 145 2.30 -13.78 -7.84
C THR A 145 1.24 -12.94 -7.13
N THR A 146 1.26 -12.90 -5.80
CA THR A 146 0.38 -12.02 -5.00
C THR A 146 0.71 -10.56 -5.22
N ALA A 147 2.00 -10.18 -5.19
CA ALA A 147 2.43 -8.81 -5.46
C ALA A 147 1.98 -8.32 -6.85
N SER A 148 2.13 -9.17 -7.87
CA SER A 148 1.66 -8.88 -9.23
C SER A 148 0.15 -8.68 -9.31
N ARG A 149 -0.64 -9.52 -8.64
CA ARG A 149 -2.11 -9.37 -8.57
C ARG A 149 -2.53 -8.11 -7.83
N ILE A 150 -1.83 -7.76 -6.74
CA ILE A 150 -2.05 -6.51 -6.00
C ILE A 150 -1.85 -5.34 -6.96
N ILE A 151 -0.70 -5.26 -7.64
CA ILE A 151 -0.41 -4.17 -8.57
C ILE A 151 -1.49 -4.07 -9.65
N ALA A 152 -1.83 -5.17 -10.33
CA ALA A 152 -2.86 -5.15 -11.37
C ALA A 152 -4.24 -4.73 -10.83
N THR A 153 -4.60 -5.18 -9.63
CA THR A 153 -5.88 -4.81 -9.00
C THR A 153 -5.91 -3.32 -8.66
N TRP A 154 -4.85 -2.78 -8.07
CA TRP A 154 -4.75 -1.36 -7.74
C TRP A 154 -4.69 -0.48 -8.98
N THR A 155 -3.99 -0.90 -10.04
CA THR A 155 -4.01 -0.23 -11.34
C THR A 155 -5.43 -0.11 -11.88
N HIS A 156 -6.16 -1.23 -11.97
CA HIS A 156 -7.52 -1.23 -12.49
C HIS A 156 -8.47 -0.41 -11.63
N PHE A 157 -8.39 -0.55 -10.31
CA PHE A 157 -9.22 0.19 -9.37
C PHE A 157 -8.98 1.70 -9.44
N LEU A 158 -7.72 2.15 -9.39
CA LEU A 158 -7.39 3.57 -9.45
C LEU A 158 -7.65 4.17 -10.83
N TYR A 159 -7.48 3.40 -11.91
CA TYR A 159 -7.86 3.83 -13.25
C TYR A 159 -9.34 4.23 -13.32
N HIS A 160 -10.25 3.39 -12.82
CA HIS A 160 -11.68 3.70 -12.79
C HIS A 160 -12.02 4.79 -11.79
N LEU A 161 -11.41 4.76 -10.59
CA LEU A 161 -11.70 5.73 -9.55
C LEU A 161 -11.27 7.14 -9.97
N LEU A 162 -10.02 7.30 -10.39
CA LEU A 162 -9.46 8.59 -10.80
C LEU A 162 -9.99 9.02 -12.17
N GLY A 163 -10.23 8.08 -13.09
CA GLY A 163 -10.85 8.36 -14.38
C GLY A 163 -12.29 8.89 -14.27
N SER A 164 -12.97 8.61 -13.16
CA SER A 164 -14.30 9.17 -12.89
C SER A 164 -14.28 10.63 -12.42
N VAL A 165 -13.10 11.15 -12.05
CA VAL A 165 -12.94 12.56 -11.67
C VAL A 165 -13.07 13.41 -12.92
N ARG A 166 -14.02 14.35 -12.92
CA ARG A 166 -14.16 15.34 -13.99
C ARG A 166 -13.00 16.34 -13.91
N LEU A 167 -11.92 16.04 -14.62
CA LEU A 167 -10.76 16.94 -14.76
C LEU A 167 -11.06 18.11 -15.69
N TRP A 168 -11.98 17.93 -16.64
CA TRP A 168 -12.26 18.90 -17.69
C TRP A 168 -13.35 19.89 -17.27
N ILE A 169 -13.07 21.18 -17.46
CA ILE A 169 -14.04 22.27 -17.30
C ILE A 169 -15.12 22.14 -18.39
N PRO A 170 -16.41 22.36 -18.10
CA PRO A 170 -17.47 22.34 -19.10
C PRO A 170 -17.19 23.29 -20.26
N LYS A 171 -17.57 22.88 -21.47
CA LYS A 171 -17.30 23.63 -22.71
C LYS A 171 -17.92 25.03 -22.70
N GLU A 172 -19.09 25.16 -22.09
CA GLU A 172 -19.84 26.41 -21.98
C GLU A 172 -19.07 27.43 -21.15
N GLU A 173 -18.51 26.99 -20.02
CA GLU A 173 -17.71 27.81 -19.11
C GLU A 173 -16.40 28.26 -19.78
N VAL A 174 -15.71 27.35 -20.47
CA VAL A 174 -14.48 27.69 -21.20
C VAL A 174 -14.75 28.72 -22.28
N LYS A 175 -15.85 28.58 -23.03
CA LYS A 175 -16.23 29.54 -24.06
C LYS A 175 -16.58 30.92 -23.50
N ALA A 176 -17.27 30.98 -22.36
CA ALA A 176 -17.62 32.24 -21.72
C ALA A 176 -16.39 33.03 -21.27
N HIS A 177 -15.30 32.34 -20.94
CA HIS A 177 -14.04 32.92 -20.48
C HIS A 177 -12.90 32.82 -21.51
N LEU A 178 -13.20 32.55 -22.79
CA LEU A 178 -12.18 32.40 -23.82
C LEU A 178 -11.47 33.75 -24.07
N PRO A 179 -10.14 33.83 -23.93
CA PRO A 179 -9.42 35.08 -24.16
C PRO A 179 -9.54 35.58 -25.60
N PRO A 180 -9.55 36.91 -25.85
CA PRO A 180 -9.64 37.47 -27.20
C PRO A 180 -8.53 36.99 -28.15
N GLU A 181 -7.36 36.65 -27.63
CA GLU A 181 -6.22 36.12 -28.39
C GLU A 181 -6.54 34.76 -29.05
N PHE A 182 -7.50 34.02 -28.50
CA PHE A 182 -8.00 32.76 -29.04
C PHE A 182 -9.22 32.94 -29.94
N SER A 183 -9.54 34.17 -30.39
CA SER A 183 -10.71 34.42 -31.26
C SER A 183 -10.67 33.64 -32.58
N ALA A 184 -9.46 33.30 -33.08
CA ALA A 184 -9.27 32.48 -34.26
C ALA A 184 -9.52 30.97 -34.01
N PHE A 185 -9.61 30.54 -32.75
CA PHE A 185 -9.76 29.15 -32.32
C PHE A 185 -10.94 29.00 -31.32
N PRO A 186 -12.19 29.32 -31.74
CA PRO A 186 -13.36 29.43 -30.85
C PRO A 186 -13.85 28.10 -30.26
N ASP A 187 -13.29 26.98 -30.73
CA ASP A 187 -13.54 25.62 -30.25
C ASP A 187 -12.46 25.11 -29.28
N THR A 188 -11.45 25.91 -28.97
CA THR A 188 -10.42 25.61 -27.96
C THR A 188 -11.07 25.34 -26.61
N GLN A 189 -10.79 24.16 -26.04
CA GLN A 189 -11.28 23.78 -24.72
C GLN A 189 -10.16 23.64 -23.70
N VAL A 190 -9.01 23.06 -24.09
CA VAL A 190 -7.83 22.97 -23.24
C VAL A 190 -6.57 23.18 -24.07
N VAL A 191 -5.61 23.87 -23.47
CA VAL A 191 -4.22 23.92 -23.93
C VAL A 191 -3.45 22.90 -23.11
N LEU A 192 -2.96 21.85 -23.78
CA LEU A 192 -2.12 20.84 -23.16
C LEU A 192 -0.66 21.16 -23.45
N ASP A 193 0.13 21.30 -22.40
CA ASP A 193 1.57 21.38 -22.53
C ASP A 193 2.18 19.97 -22.45
N CYS A 194 3.06 19.65 -23.39
CA CYS A 194 3.70 18.33 -23.43
C CYS A 194 4.81 18.27 -22.37
N THR A 195 4.94 17.13 -21.69
CA THR A 195 6.13 16.90 -20.86
C THR A 195 7.24 16.33 -21.74
N GLU A 196 8.40 16.97 -21.73
CA GLU A 196 9.60 16.48 -22.42
C GLU A 196 10.44 15.62 -21.47
N ILE A 197 10.69 14.38 -21.86
CA ILE A 197 11.50 13.41 -21.11
C ILE A 197 12.86 13.30 -21.79
N PHE A 198 13.93 13.60 -21.05
CA PHE A 198 15.29 13.43 -21.55
C PHE A 198 15.58 11.97 -21.90
N CYS A 199 16.20 11.75 -23.04
CA CYS A 199 16.63 10.42 -23.49
C CYS A 199 18.06 10.47 -24.03
N GLN A 200 18.66 9.28 -24.17
CA GLN A 200 19.99 9.16 -24.77
C GLN A 200 19.96 9.61 -26.23
N THR A 201 21.01 10.34 -26.64
CA THR A 201 21.16 10.77 -28.03
C THR A 201 21.29 9.55 -28.95
N PRO A 202 20.39 9.39 -29.94
CA PRO A 202 20.50 8.32 -30.91
C PRO A 202 21.80 8.42 -31.70
N SER A 203 22.38 7.29 -32.08
CA SER A 203 23.54 7.25 -32.99
C SER A 203 23.16 7.62 -34.42
N SER A 204 21.89 7.46 -34.81
CA SER A 204 21.38 7.89 -36.11
C SER A 204 21.10 9.38 -36.11
N LEU A 205 21.74 10.11 -37.02
CA LEU A 205 21.55 11.55 -37.20
C LEU A 205 20.09 11.90 -37.57
N VAL A 206 19.40 11.01 -38.30
CA VAL A 206 17.98 11.19 -38.65
C VAL A 206 17.14 11.19 -37.37
N LEU A 207 17.27 10.14 -36.55
CA LEU A 207 16.54 10.06 -35.29
C LEU A 207 16.93 11.21 -34.36
N GLN A 208 18.21 11.53 -34.26
CA GLN A 208 18.67 12.65 -33.45
C GLN A 208 17.98 13.96 -33.86
N SER A 209 17.84 14.23 -35.16
CA SER A 209 17.14 15.44 -35.65
C SER A 209 15.65 15.46 -35.30
N GLU A 210 15.00 14.28 -35.24
CA GLU A 210 13.57 14.15 -34.91
C GLU A 210 13.29 14.34 -33.42
N VAL A 211 14.17 13.84 -32.56
CA VAL A 211 13.98 13.89 -31.10
C VAL A 211 14.75 15.04 -30.43
N PHE A 212 15.45 15.89 -31.19
CA PHE A 212 16.14 17.05 -30.62
C PHE A 212 15.15 18.17 -30.27
N SER A 213 14.99 18.44 -28.98
CA SER A 213 14.27 19.62 -28.52
C SER A 213 15.19 20.83 -28.57
N THR A 214 14.86 21.77 -29.44
CA THR A 214 15.56 23.06 -29.52
C THR A 214 15.39 23.86 -28.23
N TYR A 215 14.23 23.75 -27.59
CA TYR A 215 13.92 24.43 -26.33
C TYR A 215 14.82 23.93 -25.18
N LYS A 216 15.02 22.62 -25.07
CA LYS A 216 15.86 22.01 -24.02
C LYS A 216 17.33 21.85 -24.44
N SER A 217 17.66 22.12 -25.70
CA SER A 217 18.97 21.84 -26.29
C SER A 217 19.45 20.40 -26.06
N HIS A 218 18.52 19.44 -26.05
CA HIS A 218 18.79 18.04 -25.79
C HIS A 218 17.83 17.13 -26.54
N THR A 219 18.23 15.86 -26.70
CA THR A 219 17.35 14.80 -27.17
C THR A 219 16.28 14.48 -26.12
N THR A 220 15.01 14.59 -26.51
CA THR A 220 13.86 14.36 -25.64
C THR A 220 12.74 13.63 -26.38
N PHE A 221 12.01 12.77 -25.67
CA PHE A 221 10.71 12.30 -26.13
C PHE A 221 9.60 13.18 -25.55
N LYS A 222 8.60 13.48 -26.36
CA LYS A 222 7.39 14.18 -25.92
C LYS A 222 6.40 13.15 -25.39
N ALA A 223 5.97 13.34 -24.15
CA ALA A 223 4.93 12.55 -23.50
C ALA A 223 3.71 13.43 -23.19
N MET A 224 2.52 12.86 -23.34
CA MET A 224 1.23 13.40 -22.88
C MET A 224 0.62 12.47 -21.84
#